data_AF-A0AA96XPG1-F1
#
_entry.id   AF-A0AA96XPG1-F1
#
_cell.length_a   1.000
_cell.length_b   1.000
_cell.length_c   1.000
_cell.angle_alpha   90.00
_cell.angle_beta   90.00
_cell.angle_gamma   90.00
#
_symmetry.space_group_name_H-M   'P 1'
#
loop_
_entity.id
_entity.type
_entity.pdbx_description
1 polymer ?
#
loop_
_entity_poly.entity_id
_entity_poly.type
_entity_poly.pdbx_seq_one_letter_code
_entity_poly.pdbx_strand_id
1 'polypeptide(L)'
;MLTREGVDILHLSLWKAAHNTLKRPDQHATPLFRQAVGTGVRIVVAGEVRTREEAEAQLARGADAVAVGRAAIANHDWPRRVQRGDALQVPPLSPSTLNAEGLSDVFVNYMRNWRGFVTDPTA
;
A
#
# COMPACT_ATOMS: atom_id res chain seq x y z
N MET A 1 22.24 -0.36 -14.90
CA MET A 1 21.42 -0.33 -16.13
C MET A 1 20.29 0.68 -15.92
N LEU A 2 19.25 0.39 -15.13
CA LEU A 2 18.13 1.34 -14.89
C LEU A 2 18.56 2.75 -14.42
N THR A 3 19.50 2.85 -13.49
CA THR A 3 20.02 4.13 -13.00
C THR A 3 20.78 4.94 -14.07
N ARG A 4 21.43 4.26 -15.02
CA ARG A 4 22.15 4.91 -16.13
C ARG A 4 21.19 5.36 -17.24
N GLU A 5 20.06 4.68 -17.38
CA GLU A 5 18.98 5.04 -18.30
C GLU A 5 18.10 6.19 -17.75
N GLY A 6 18.42 6.75 -16.58
CA GLY A 6 17.74 7.94 -16.05
C GLY A 6 16.36 7.67 -15.44
N VAL A 7 16.11 6.48 -14.90
CA VAL A 7 14.85 6.20 -14.18
C VAL A 7 14.71 7.09 -12.95
N ASP A 8 13.62 7.86 -12.87
CA ASP A 8 13.32 8.73 -11.72
C ASP A 8 12.86 7.94 -10.49
N ILE A 9 11.99 6.95 -10.71
CA ILE A 9 11.30 6.20 -9.65
C ILE A 9 11.37 4.69 -9.92
N LEU A 10 11.81 3.95 -8.91
CA LEU A 10 11.66 2.50 -8.82
C LEU A 10 10.48 2.16 -7.91
N HIS A 11 9.40 1.66 -8.50
CA HIS A 11 8.22 1.20 -7.75
C HIS A 11 8.31 -0.30 -7.43
N LEU A 12 8.41 -0.65 -6.14
CA LEU A 12 8.53 -2.01 -5.63
C LEU A 12 7.15 -2.56 -5.24
N SER A 13 6.63 -3.51 -6.02
CA SER A 13 5.43 -4.28 -5.67
C SER A 13 5.83 -5.53 -4.87
N LEU A 14 5.69 -5.47 -3.54
CA LEU A 14 6.23 -6.51 -2.64
C LEU A 14 5.18 -7.52 -2.15
N TRP A 15 3.94 -7.42 -2.64
CA TRP A 15 2.78 -8.18 -2.16
C TRP A 15 2.48 -7.94 -0.66
N LYS A 16 3.34 -8.42 0.25
CA LYS A 16 3.36 -8.13 1.69
C LYS A 16 4.65 -7.40 2.06
N ALA A 17 4.61 -6.07 2.11
CA ALA A 17 5.79 -5.25 2.39
C ALA A 17 6.35 -5.42 3.81
N ALA A 18 5.63 -6.07 4.73
CA ALA A 18 6.17 -6.38 6.06
C ALA A 18 7.18 -7.55 6.04
N HIS A 19 7.19 -8.36 4.98
CA HIS A 19 7.97 -9.59 4.93
C HIS A 19 9.33 -9.40 4.26
N ASN A 20 10.30 -10.19 4.71
CA ASN A 20 11.57 -10.34 4.00
C ASN A 20 11.40 -11.12 2.69
N THR A 21 12.44 -11.10 1.86
CA THR A 21 12.43 -11.81 0.59
C THR A 21 12.46 -13.32 0.79
N LEU A 22 11.79 -14.08 -0.08
CA LEU A 22 11.83 -15.56 -0.03
C LEU A 22 13.24 -16.12 -0.28
N LYS A 23 14.01 -15.48 -1.17
CA LYS A 23 15.38 -15.92 -1.52
C LYS A 23 16.42 -15.56 -0.45
N ARG A 24 16.18 -14.51 0.33
CA ARG A 24 17.04 -14.04 1.42
C ARG A 24 16.17 -13.77 2.65
N PRO A 25 15.85 -14.79 3.46
CA PRO A 25 14.88 -14.71 4.55
C PRO A 25 15.21 -13.67 5.64
N ASP A 26 16.49 -13.31 5.79
CA ASP A 26 16.96 -12.32 6.77
C ASP A 26 17.06 -10.90 6.20
N GLN A 27 16.68 -10.70 4.93
CA GLN A 27 16.88 -9.43 4.23
C GLN A 27 15.58 -8.94 3.61
N HIS A 28 15.28 -7.67 3.84
CA HIS A 28 14.16 -6.98 3.22
C HIS A 28 14.52 -6.48 1.83
N ALA A 29 13.55 -6.44 0.90
CA ALA A 29 13.81 -6.01 -0.48
C ALA A 29 14.25 -4.55 -0.58
N THR A 30 13.57 -3.64 0.13
CA THR A 30 13.82 -2.18 0.09
C THR A 30 15.30 -1.80 0.30
N PRO A 31 15.99 -2.21 1.39
CA PRO A 31 17.40 -1.86 1.58
C PRO A 31 18.32 -2.46 0.51
N LEU A 32 18.01 -3.64 -0.01
CA LEU A 32 18.78 -4.26 -1.10
C LEU A 32 18.69 -3.45 -2.39
N PHE A 33 17.49 -3.02 -2.75
CA PHE A 33 17.30 -2.15 -3.92
C PHE A 33 17.93 -0.78 -3.69
N ARG A 34 17.78 -0.20 -2.50
CA ARG A 34 18.44 1.07 -2.15
C ARG A 34 19.95 1.00 -2.33
N GLN A 35 20.60 -0.06 -1.86
CA GLN A 35 22.04 -0.27 -2.05
C GLN A 35 22.40 -0.36 -3.53
N ALA A 36 21.57 -1.01 -4.35
CA ALA A 36 21.83 -1.20 -5.77
C ALA A 36 21.62 0.07 -6.61
N VAL A 37 20.65 0.92 -6.26
CA VAL A 37 20.28 2.11 -7.05
C VAL A 37 20.83 3.43 -6.50
N GLY A 38 21.38 3.43 -5.29
CA GLY A 38 21.86 4.64 -4.62
C GLY A 38 20.72 5.58 -4.20
N THR A 39 21.04 6.82 -3.82
CA THR A 39 20.07 7.84 -3.39
C THR A 39 19.50 8.69 -4.54
N GLY A 40 20.07 8.58 -5.74
CA GLY A 40 19.65 9.36 -6.92
C GLY A 40 18.33 8.89 -7.53
N VAL A 41 17.90 7.66 -7.26
CA VAL A 41 16.62 7.10 -7.74
C VAL A 41 15.66 7.02 -6.56
N ARG A 42 14.43 7.51 -6.74
CA ARG A 42 13.41 7.42 -5.69
C ARG A 42 12.83 6.01 -5.62
N ILE A 43 12.61 5.48 -4.43
CA ILE A 43 11.97 4.18 -4.22
C ILE A 43 10.57 4.39 -3.66
N VAL A 44 9.56 3.87 -4.35
CA VAL A 44 8.18 3.80 -3.85
C VAL A 44 7.85 2.35 -3.54
N VAL A 45 7.39 2.06 -2.33
CA VAL A 45 7.03 0.69 -1.92
C VAL A 45 5.52 0.52 -1.88
N ALA A 46 5.03 -0.60 -2.43
CA ALA A 46 3.66 -1.06 -2.31
C ALA A 46 3.63 -2.49 -1.76
N GLY A 47 2.54 -2.84 -1.08
CA GLY A 47 2.30 -4.22 -0.64
C GLY A 47 1.64 -4.28 0.72
N GLU A 48 0.31 -4.32 0.74
CA GLU A 48 -0.48 -4.55 1.95
C GLU A 48 -0.23 -3.59 3.13
N VAL A 49 0.30 -2.39 2.87
CA VAL A 49 0.35 -1.31 3.84
C VAL A 49 -1.06 -0.76 4.09
N ARG A 50 -1.48 -0.78 5.35
CA ARG A 50 -2.81 -0.40 5.82
C ARG A 50 -2.76 0.66 6.91
N THR A 51 -1.70 0.67 7.74
CA THR A 51 -1.59 1.60 8.88
C THR A 51 -0.44 2.60 8.72
N ARG A 52 -0.43 3.62 9.60
CA ARG A 52 0.67 4.58 9.71
C ARG A 52 1.98 3.87 10.02
N GLU A 53 1.97 2.98 11.01
CA GLU A 53 3.15 2.29 11.52
C GLU A 53 3.77 1.41 10.43
N GLU A 54 2.94 0.73 9.65
CA GLU A 54 3.40 -0.05 8.50
C GLU A 54 4.02 0.84 7.42
N ALA A 55 3.46 2.02 7.14
CA ALA A 55 4.02 2.97 6.18
C ALA A 55 5.35 3.54 6.69
N GLU A 56 5.41 3.98 7.95
CA GLU A 56 6.63 4.50 8.60
C GLU A 56 7.73 3.44 8.64
N ALA A 57 7.38 2.17 8.87
CA ALA A 57 8.33 1.06 8.81
C ALA A 57 8.95 0.89 7.41
N GLN A 58 8.21 1.15 6.32
CA GLN A 58 8.77 1.11 4.97
C GLN A 58 9.70 2.30 4.69
N LEU A 59 9.32 3.49 5.16
CA LEU A 59 10.17 4.68 5.05
C LEU A 59 11.50 4.49 5.81
N ALA A 60 11.43 3.95 7.03
CA ALA A 60 12.61 3.63 7.85
C ALA A 60 13.55 2.61 7.18
N ARG A 61 13.04 1.76 6.28
CA ARG A 61 13.83 0.79 5.49
C ARG A 61 14.51 1.40 4.25
N GLY A 62 14.29 2.69 3.98
CA GLY A 62 14.92 3.41 2.87
C GLY A 62 14.02 3.64 1.65
N ALA A 63 12.70 3.48 1.78
CA ALA A 63 11.73 3.96 0.79
C ALA A 63 11.60 5.49 0.88
N ASP A 64 11.39 6.16 -0.24
CA ASP A 64 11.09 7.60 -0.29
C ASP A 64 9.59 7.88 -0.16
N ALA A 65 8.74 6.94 -0.62
CA ALA A 65 7.30 7.03 -0.45
C ALA A 65 6.67 5.64 -0.38
N VAL A 66 5.40 5.60 0.03
CA VAL A 66 4.60 4.39 0.13
C VAL A 66 3.34 4.55 -0.71
N ALA A 67 3.10 3.60 -1.61
CA ALA A 67 1.87 3.52 -2.38
C ALA A 67 0.83 2.69 -1.61
N VAL A 68 -0.27 3.34 -1.23
CA VAL A 68 -1.36 2.74 -0.46
C VAL A 68 -2.52 2.44 -1.40
N GLY A 69 -2.86 1.16 -1.54
CA GLY A 69 -3.94 0.70 -2.44
C GLY A 69 -5.27 0.55 -1.72
N ARG A 70 -5.63 -0.69 -1.38
CA ARG A 70 -6.93 -1.06 -0.77
C ARG A 70 -7.28 -0.26 0.49
N ALA A 71 -6.32 0.12 1.32
CA ALA A 71 -6.58 0.94 2.50
C ALA A 71 -6.97 2.39 2.16
N ALA A 72 -6.44 2.95 1.06
CA ALA A 72 -6.85 4.26 0.55
C ALA A 72 -8.20 4.19 -0.19
N ILE A 73 -8.54 3.06 -0.81
CA ILE A 73 -9.90 2.84 -1.35
C ILE A 73 -10.93 2.83 -0.23
N ALA A 74 -10.62 2.19 0.90
CA ALA A 74 -11.48 2.15 2.08
C ALA A 74 -11.51 3.48 2.89
N ASN A 75 -10.59 4.41 2.60
CA ASN A 75 -10.42 5.66 3.33
C ASN A 75 -9.93 6.73 2.34
N HIS A 76 -10.82 7.45 1.68
CA HIS A 76 -10.43 8.38 0.60
C HIS A 76 -9.42 9.46 1.06
N ASP A 77 -9.46 9.84 2.34
CA ASP A 77 -8.53 10.79 2.98
C ASP A 77 -7.47 10.10 3.87
N TRP A 78 -7.12 8.84 3.59
CA TRP A 78 -6.17 8.03 4.38
C TRP A 78 -4.93 8.81 4.84
N PRO A 79 -4.20 9.58 4.00
CA PRO A 79 -3.01 10.31 4.45
C PRO A 79 -3.33 11.36 5.53
N ARG A 80 -4.49 12.03 5.43
CA ARG A 80 -4.92 13.04 6.40
C ARG A 80 -5.39 12.38 7.69
N ARG A 81 -6.12 11.25 7.62
CA ARG A 81 -6.54 10.49 8.79
C ARG A 81 -5.35 10.02 9.60
N VAL A 82 -4.39 9.36 8.95
CA VAL A 82 -3.18 8.91 9.66
C VAL A 82 -2.45 10.10 10.25
N GLN A 83 -2.33 11.23 9.52
CA GLN A 83 -1.69 12.45 10.02
C GLN A 83 -2.33 12.95 11.32
N ARG A 84 -3.66 12.97 11.40
CA ARG A 84 -4.44 13.40 12.58
C ARG A 84 -4.50 12.35 13.71
N GLY A 85 -4.18 11.09 13.41
CA GLY A 85 -4.37 9.98 14.34
C GLY A 85 -5.81 9.46 14.39
N ASP A 86 -6.61 9.76 13.36
CA ASP A 86 -7.99 9.30 13.27
C ASP A 86 -8.04 7.79 12.99
N ALA A 87 -9.11 7.15 13.45
CA ALA A 87 -9.38 5.76 13.12
C ALA A 87 -9.57 5.56 11.61
N LEU A 88 -8.96 4.49 11.10
CA LEU A 88 -9.13 4.03 9.73
C LEU A 88 -10.26 2.98 9.67
N GLN A 89 -11.05 3.03 8.60
CA GLN A 89 -11.97 1.96 8.26
C GLN A 89 -11.19 0.73 7.83
N VAL A 90 -11.61 -0.44 8.34
CA VAL A 90 -11.00 -1.73 8.05
C VAL A 90 -12.08 -2.65 7.48
N PRO A 91 -11.82 -3.30 6.33
CA PRO A 91 -12.75 -4.26 5.75
C PRO A 91 -13.09 -5.45 6.67
N PRO A 92 -14.26 -6.10 6.49
CA PRO A 92 -15.23 -5.87 5.41
C PRO A 92 -16.05 -4.59 5.59
N LEU A 93 -16.31 -3.87 4.50
CA LEU A 93 -17.13 -2.66 4.48
C LEU A 93 -18.43 -2.89 3.73
N SER A 94 -19.52 -2.25 4.16
CA SER A 94 -20.77 -2.32 3.42
C SER A 94 -20.65 -1.60 2.07
N PRO A 95 -21.46 -1.98 1.06
CA PRO A 95 -21.58 -1.20 -0.16
C PRO A 95 -21.84 0.28 0.12
N SER A 96 -22.81 0.59 1.00
CA SER A 96 -23.16 1.97 1.36
C SER A 96 -21.99 2.77 1.94
N THR A 97 -21.15 2.16 2.79
CA THR A 97 -19.95 2.80 3.32
C THR A 97 -18.94 3.08 2.20
N LEU A 98 -18.71 2.12 1.31
CA LEU A 98 -17.81 2.30 0.17
C LEU A 98 -18.32 3.35 -0.83
N ASN A 99 -19.63 3.41 -1.06
CA ASN A 99 -20.23 4.46 -1.86
C ASN A 99 -20.00 5.84 -1.23
N ALA A 100 -20.10 5.95 0.10
CA ALA A 100 -19.79 7.18 0.83
C ALA A 100 -18.31 7.58 0.76
N GLU A 101 -17.39 6.60 0.61
CA GLU A 101 -15.96 6.85 0.30
C GLU A 101 -15.72 7.19 -1.19
N GLY A 102 -16.77 7.23 -2.03
CA GLY A 102 -16.72 7.69 -3.41
C GLY A 102 -16.68 6.58 -4.47
N LEU A 103 -16.89 5.32 -4.10
CA LEU A 103 -16.96 4.22 -5.06
C LEU A 103 -18.32 4.21 -5.76
N SER A 104 -18.33 3.96 -7.07
CA SER A 104 -19.55 3.62 -7.80
C SER A 104 -19.97 2.18 -7.52
N ASP A 105 -21.24 1.82 -7.74
CA ASP A 105 -21.72 0.45 -7.55
C ASP A 105 -20.95 -0.58 -8.39
N VAL A 106 -20.54 -0.19 -9.60
CA VAL A 106 -19.68 -1.00 -10.47
C VAL A 106 -18.34 -1.27 -9.79
N PHE A 107 -17.73 -0.24 -9.19
CA PHE A 107 -16.45 -0.40 -8.51
C PHE A 107 -16.60 -1.17 -7.20
N VAL A 108 -17.67 -0.96 -6.42
CA VAL A 108 -18.00 -1.77 -5.25
C VAL A 108 -18.11 -3.26 -5.62
N ASN A 109 -18.80 -3.57 -6.72
CA ASN A 109 -18.91 -4.95 -7.21
C ASN A 109 -17.55 -5.51 -7.64
N TYR A 110 -16.71 -4.72 -8.31
CA TYR A 110 -15.33 -5.13 -8.62
C TYR A 110 -14.51 -5.41 -7.35
N MET A 111 -14.70 -4.62 -6.30
CA MET A 111 -14.00 -4.82 -5.02
C MET A 111 -14.39 -6.14 -4.31
N ARG A 112 -15.51 -6.78 -4.69
CA ARG A 112 -15.88 -8.13 -4.20
C ARG A 112 -14.91 -9.23 -4.63
N ASN A 113 -14.08 -8.98 -5.64
CA ASN A 113 -13.01 -9.91 -6.06
C ASN A 113 -11.97 -10.15 -4.94
N TRP A 114 -11.88 -9.26 -3.96
CA TRP A 114 -11.08 -9.47 -2.75
C TRP A 114 -11.96 -9.99 -1.63
N ARG A 115 -11.80 -11.29 -1.31
CA ARG A 115 -12.51 -11.93 -0.21
C ARG A 115 -12.37 -11.14 1.10
N GLY A 116 -13.50 -10.83 1.72
CA GLY A 116 -13.55 -10.05 2.97
C GLY A 116 -13.35 -8.54 2.81
N PHE A 117 -13.35 -8.01 1.58
CA PHE A 117 -13.27 -6.57 1.37
C PHE A 117 -14.64 -5.87 1.46
N VAL A 118 -15.66 -6.44 0.80
CA VAL A 118 -17.04 -5.94 0.85
C VAL A 118 -17.87 -6.93 1.65
N THR A 119 -18.81 -6.46 2.48
CA THR A 119 -19.77 -7.34 3.14
C THR A 119 -20.64 -8.04 2.09
N ASP A 120 -20.91 -9.32 2.30
CA ASP A 120 -21.90 -10.03 1.49
C ASP A 120 -23.30 -9.48 1.78
N PRO A 121 -24.21 -9.48 0.79
CA PRO A 121 -25.61 -9.21 1.07
C PRO A 121 -26.07 -10.17 2.17
N THR A 122 -26.72 -9.66 3.21
CA THR A 122 -27.46 -10.52 4.14
C THR A 122 -28.44 -11.35 3.31
N ALA A 123 -28.29 -12.68 3.37
CA ALA A 123 -29.19 -13.62 2.72
C ALA A 123 -30.65 -13.43 3.17
#